data_AF-A0A6P0UBP1-F1
#
_entry.id   AF-A0A6P0UBP1-F1
#
_cell.length_a   1.000
_cell.length_b   1.000
_cell.length_c   1.000
_cell.angle_alpha   90.00
_cell.angle_beta   90.00
_cell.angle_gamma   90.00
#
_symmetry.space_group_name_H-M   'P 1'
#
loop_
_entity.id
_entity.type
_entity.pdbx_description
1 polymer ?
#
loop_
_entity_poly.entity_id
_entity_poly.type
_entity_poly.pdbx_seq_one_letter_code
_entity_poly.pdbx_strand_id
1 'polypeptide(L)'
;MIKQITNWVMNNAIYLVLVLLLIAITVISPDFLTVNNFRLILTQASTRIIIALGVGGILITQGTDLSAGRIVGVGAVLSASLLQATDYPYRMYPNLIELPLIIPILITMVICAFFGLVNGVIVAIFKVPPFIATLGTMIIIYGLNSIYFDRPPLGAQPIGGLAKKFTTFVQGDLILGSFEIPYLIIYTTIVIGIIRGNS
;
A
#
# COMPACT_ATOMS: atom_id res chain seq x y z
N MET A 1 -9.70 -47.23 -8.78
CA MET A 1 -10.68 -46.13 -8.84
C MET A 1 -10.55 -45.16 -7.67
N ILE A 2 -10.76 -45.58 -6.40
CA ILE A 2 -10.67 -44.68 -5.23
C ILE A 2 -9.30 -43.97 -5.13
N LYS A 3 -8.18 -44.71 -5.18
CA LYS A 3 -6.82 -44.13 -5.15
C LYS A 3 -6.56 -43.10 -6.26
N GLN A 4 -7.20 -43.26 -7.42
CA GLN A 4 -7.02 -42.36 -8.56
C GLN A 4 -7.78 -41.05 -8.35
N ILE A 5 -8.96 -41.11 -7.73
CA ILE A 5 -9.74 -39.93 -7.29
C ILE A 5 -8.99 -39.21 -6.16
N THR A 6 -8.46 -39.94 -5.17
CA THR A 6 -7.71 -39.32 -4.06
C THR A 6 -6.47 -38.58 -4.56
N ASN A 7 -5.71 -39.17 -5.47
CA ASN A 7 -4.53 -38.53 -6.05
C ASN A 7 -4.89 -37.29 -6.88
N TRP A 8 -5.99 -37.33 -7.63
CA TRP A 8 -6.47 -36.15 -8.38
C TRP A 8 -6.91 -35.02 -7.44
N VAL A 9 -7.63 -35.34 -6.36
CA VAL A 9 -8.05 -34.37 -5.33
C VAL A 9 -6.83 -33.77 -4.62
N MET A 10 -5.86 -34.59 -4.22
CA MET A 10 -4.64 -34.11 -3.56
C MET A 10 -3.80 -33.20 -4.47
N ASN A 11 -3.71 -33.53 -5.76
CA ASN A 11 -2.98 -32.70 -6.73
C ASN A 11 -3.68 -31.37 -7.02
N ASN A 12 -5.00 -31.29 -6.86
CA ASN A 12 -5.80 -30.09 -7.10
C ASN A 12 -6.38 -29.47 -5.81
N ALA A 13 -5.86 -29.87 -4.65
CA ALA A 13 -6.45 -29.52 -3.35
C ALA A 13 -6.58 -28.01 -3.14
N ILE A 14 -5.56 -27.23 -3.53
CA ILE A 14 -5.58 -25.76 -3.44
C ILE A 14 -6.72 -25.16 -4.27
N TYR A 15 -6.91 -25.62 -5.51
CA TYR A 15 -7.99 -25.13 -6.37
C TYR A 15 -9.37 -25.52 -5.83
N LEU A 16 -9.51 -26.75 -5.33
CA LEU A 16 -10.75 -27.21 -4.71
C LEU A 16 -11.10 -26.40 -3.45
N VAL A 17 -10.12 -26.16 -2.58
CA VAL A 17 -10.28 -25.33 -1.39
C VAL A 17 -10.64 -23.89 -1.78
N LEU A 18 -9.98 -23.31 -2.79
CA LEU A 18 -10.29 -21.98 -3.30
C LEU A 18 -11.74 -21.88 -3.79
N VAL A 19 -12.19 -22.82 -4.63
CA VAL A 19 -13.57 -22.84 -5.14
C VAL A 19 -14.58 -22.98 -4.00
N LEU A 20 -14.33 -23.89 -3.05
CA LEU A 20 -15.21 -24.10 -1.91
C LEU A 20 -15.30 -22.84 -1.04
N LEU A 21 -14.16 -22.16 -0.82
CA LEU A 21 -14.09 -20.91 -0.08
C LEU A 21 -14.83 -19.76 -0.80
N LEU A 22 -14.70 -19.66 -2.13
CA LEU A 22 -15.44 -18.68 -2.93
C LEU A 22 -16.96 -18.90 -2.84
N ILE A 23 -17.41 -20.16 -2.92
CA ILE A 23 -18.83 -20.50 -2.76
C ILE A 23 -19.31 -20.11 -1.35
N ALA A 24 -18.56 -20.51 -0.31
CA ALA A 24 -18.91 -20.21 1.08
C ALA A 24 -19.01 -18.69 1.33
N ILE A 25 -18.03 -17.91 0.86
CA ILE A 25 -18.02 -16.45 1.01
C ILE A 25 -19.18 -15.82 0.25
N THR A 26 -19.46 -16.28 -0.97
CA THR A 26 -20.57 -15.75 -1.79
C THR A 26 -21.93 -15.99 -1.13
N VAL A 27 -22.11 -17.16 -0.51
CA VAL A 27 -23.35 -17.48 0.22
C VAL A 27 -23.50 -16.61 1.47
N ILE A 28 -22.41 -16.35 2.20
CA ILE A 28 -22.43 -15.53 3.42
C ILE A 28 -22.55 -14.04 3.09
N SER A 29 -21.92 -13.58 2.02
CA SER A 29 -21.89 -12.19 1.57
C SER A 29 -22.12 -12.12 0.05
N PRO A 30 -23.38 -12.00 -0.40
CA PRO A 30 -23.72 -11.91 -1.82
C PRO A 30 -23.04 -10.73 -2.51
N ASP A 31 -22.76 -9.66 -1.77
CA ASP A 31 -22.05 -8.48 -2.26
C ASP A 31 -20.60 -8.78 -2.67
N PHE A 32 -20.02 -9.90 -2.24
CA PHE A 32 -18.65 -10.28 -2.57
C PHE A 32 -18.40 -10.32 -4.09
N LEU A 33 -19.38 -10.79 -4.87
CA LEU A 33 -19.27 -10.89 -6.33
C LEU A 33 -19.60 -9.59 -7.07
N THR A 34 -19.86 -8.49 -6.37
CA THR A 34 -20.13 -7.21 -7.01
C THR A 34 -18.88 -6.66 -7.68
N VAL A 35 -19.07 -5.99 -8.83
CA VAL A 35 -17.99 -5.33 -9.59
C VAL A 35 -17.24 -4.33 -8.70
N ASN A 36 -17.94 -3.64 -7.80
CA ASN A 36 -17.34 -2.71 -6.86
C ASN A 36 -16.38 -3.41 -5.86
N ASN A 37 -16.75 -4.57 -5.31
CA ASN A 37 -15.86 -5.31 -4.43
C ASN A 37 -14.64 -5.86 -5.17
N PHE A 38 -14.82 -6.39 -6.39
CA PHE A 38 -13.69 -6.77 -7.24
C PHE A 38 -12.74 -5.59 -7.50
N ARG A 39 -13.29 -4.42 -7.78
CA ARG A 39 -12.52 -3.18 -7.99
C ARG A 39 -11.71 -2.78 -6.75
N LEU A 40 -12.32 -2.85 -5.57
CA LEU A 40 -11.63 -2.58 -4.30
C LEU A 40 -10.51 -3.60 -4.03
N ILE A 41 -10.76 -4.88 -4.28
CA ILE A 41 -9.75 -5.95 -4.15
C ILE A 41 -8.56 -5.68 -5.08
N LEU A 42 -8.83 -5.37 -6.35
CA LEU A 42 -7.78 -5.05 -7.33
C LEU A 42 -6.97 -3.81 -6.93
N THR A 43 -7.65 -2.78 -6.42
CA THR A 43 -6.99 -1.56 -5.93
C THR A 43 -6.05 -1.87 -4.76
N GLN A 44 -6.49 -2.68 -3.80
CA GLN A 44 -5.66 -3.09 -2.66
C GLN A 44 -4.49 -4.00 -3.07
N ALA A 45 -4.73 -4.91 -4.02
CA ALA A 45 -3.69 -5.76 -4.58
C ALA A 45 -2.62 -4.93 -5.32
N SER A 46 -3.04 -3.91 -6.08
CA SER A 46 -2.15 -3.04 -6.86
C SER A 46 -1.14 -2.31 -5.96
N THR A 47 -1.60 -1.72 -4.86
CA THR A 47 -0.72 -1.07 -3.87
C THR A 47 0.28 -2.06 -3.27
N ARG A 48 -0.15 -3.27 -2.93
CA ARG A 48 0.74 -4.32 -2.39
C ARG A 48 1.81 -4.75 -3.39
N ILE A 49 1.45 -4.86 -4.68
CA ILE A 49 2.41 -5.21 -5.73
C ILE A 49 3.48 -4.13 -5.87
N ILE A 50 3.12 -2.84 -5.86
CA ILE A 50 4.09 -1.74 -5.94
C ILE A 50 5.11 -1.83 -4.79
N ILE A 51 4.63 -2.07 -3.56
CA ILE A 51 5.50 -2.22 -2.39
C ILE A 51 6.39 -3.47 -2.54
N ALA A 52 5.82 -4.60 -2.97
CA ALA A 52 6.55 -5.84 -3.16
C ALA A 52 7.66 -5.70 -4.21
N LEU A 53 7.41 -4.95 -5.29
CA LEU A 53 8.43 -4.65 -6.31
C LEU A 53 9.58 -3.82 -5.74
N GLY A 54 9.29 -2.85 -4.87
CA GLY A 54 10.32 -2.07 -4.17
C GLY A 54 11.17 -2.93 -3.22
N VAL A 55 10.54 -3.79 -2.44
CA VAL A 55 11.24 -4.70 -1.50
C VAL A 55 11.98 -5.83 -2.22
N GLY A 56 11.57 -6.16 -3.46
CA GLY A 56 12.18 -7.22 -4.27
C GLY A 56 13.69 -7.09 -4.43
N GLY A 57 14.21 -5.86 -4.58
CA GLY A 57 15.66 -5.62 -4.65
C GLY A 57 16.41 -6.07 -3.39
N ILE A 58 15.81 -5.86 -2.21
CA ILE A 58 16.38 -6.27 -0.92
C ILE A 58 16.39 -7.80 -0.80
N LEU A 59 15.31 -8.45 -1.25
CA LEU A 59 15.20 -9.92 -1.24
C LEU A 59 16.25 -10.58 -2.13
N ILE A 60 16.55 -10.00 -3.30
CA ILE A 60 17.61 -10.51 -4.20
C ILE A 60 18.98 -10.47 -3.51
N THR A 61 19.23 -9.45 -2.69
CA THR A 61 20.46 -9.36 -1.88
C THR A 61 20.47 -10.27 -0.65
N GLN A 62 19.53 -11.23 -0.55
CA GLN A 62 19.32 -12.10 0.63
C GLN A 62 19.00 -11.34 1.92
N GLY A 63 18.56 -10.09 1.79
CA GLY A 63 18.07 -9.28 2.89
C GLY A 63 16.59 -9.52 3.18
N THR A 64 16.06 -8.82 4.18
CA THR A 64 14.63 -8.79 4.48
C THR A 64 14.27 -7.37 4.88
N ASP A 65 13.06 -6.92 4.52
CA ASP A 65 12.52 -5.63 4.95
C ASP A 65 11.13 -5.77 5.59
N LEU A 66 11.08 -5.63 6.92
CA LEU A 66 9.84 -5.60 7.69
C LEU A 66 9.27 -4.17 7.81
N SER A 67 10.09 -3.15 7.52
CA SER A 67 9.74 -1.74 7.72
C SER A 67 8.95 -1.14 6.56
N ALA A 68 9.02 -1.70 5.36
CA ALA A 68 8.39 -1.18 4.15
C ALA A 68 6.91 -0.79 4.34
N GLY A 69 6.12 -1.65 4.97
CA GLY A 69 4.71 -1.36 5.24
C GLY A 69 4.49 -0.16 6.15
N ARG A 70 5.37 0.03 7.16
CA ARG A 70 5.31 1.20 8.06
C ARG A 70 5.84 2.46 7.40
N ILE A 71 6.88 2.37 6.57
CA ILE A 71 7.40 3.49 5.77
C ILE A 71 6.31 4.03 4.83
N VAL A 72 5.58 3.15 4.14
CA VAL A 72 4.43 3.53 3.31
C VAL A 72 3.32 4.15 4.17
N GLY A 73 3.10 3.63 5.38
CA GLY A 73 2.16 4.22 6.34
C GLY A 73 2.50 5.66 6.71
N VAL A 74 3.78 5.99 6.95
CA VAL A 74 4.24 7.39 7.14
C VAL A 74 3.91 8.22 5.92
N GLY A 75 4.22 7.71 4.72
CA GLY A 75 3.95 8.44 3.50
C GLY A 75 2.46 8.72 3.30
N ALA A 76 1.60 7.77 3.63
CA ALA A 76 0.15 7.95 3.60
C ALA A 76 -0.30 9.02 4.60
N VAL A 77 0.20 8.99 5.84
CA VAL A 77 -0.11 9.98 6.89
C VAL A 77 0.34 11.39 6.47
N LEU A 78 1.59 11.54 6.01
CA LEU A 78 2.15 12.83 5.60
C LEU A 78 1.45 13.41 4.38
N SER A 79 1.28 12.60 3.32
CA SER A 79 0.58 13.04 2.11
C SER A 79 -0.88 13.39 2.41
N ALA A 80 -1.57 12.58 3.21
CA ALA A 80 -2.93 12.87 3.64
C ALA A 80 -3.01 14.18 4.43
N SER A 81 -2.09 14.43 5.37
CA SER A 81 -2.05 15.66 6.17
C SER A 81 -1.79 16.92 5.35
N LEU A 82 -1.01 16.82 4.28
CA LEU A 82 -0.66 17.95 3.40
C LEU A 82 -1.67 18.19 2.28
N LEU A 83 -2.49 17.19 1.93
CA LEU A 83 -3.46 17.23 0.82
C LEU A 83 -4.91 17.20 1.29
N GLN A 84 -5.19 17.70 2.50
CA GLN A 84 -6.56 17.88 2.98
C GLN A 84 -7.24 19.04 2.25
N ALA A 85 -8.55 18.94 2.08
CA ALA A 85 -9.38 19.99 1.51
C ALA A 85 -9.35 21.22 2.42
N THR A 86 -9.33 22.41 1.81
CA THR A 86 -9.19 23.68 2.53
C THR A 86 -10.39 23.99 3.45
N ASP A 87 -11.54 23.44 3.12
CA ASP A 87 -12.81 23.53 3.85
C ASP A 87 -12.97 22.45 4.94
N TYR A 88 -12.01 21.54 5.08
CA TYR A 88 -12.11 20.46 6.07
C TYR A 88 -11.86 20.97 7.50
N PRO A 89 -12.84 20.79 8.44
CA PRO A 89 -12.76 21.37 9.77
C PRO A 89 -11.65 20.78 10.64
N TYR A 90 -11.30 19.51 10.43
CA TYR A 90 -10.30 18.78 11.22
C TYR A 90 -8.93 18.67 10.53
N ARG A 91 -8.58 19.66 9.69
CA ARG A 91 -7.32 19.68 8.95
C ARG A 91 -6.10 19.75 9.87
N MET A 92 -5.06 19.00 9.50
CA MET A 92 -3.77 18.88 10.16
C MET A 92 -3.08 20.24 10.25
N TYR A 93 -3.06 20.97 9.13
CA TYR A 93 -2.42 22.26 9.01
C TYR A 93 -3.46 23.34 8.65
N PRO A 94 -4.05 24.02 9.64
CA PRO A 94 -5.07 25.02 9.35
C PRO A 94 -4.55 26.20 8.53
N ASN A 95 -3.32 26.65 8.72
CA ASN A 95 -2.88 27.83 7.97
C ASN A 95 -2.25 27.47 6.62
N LEU A 96 -2.37 26.21 6.18
CA LEU A 96 -1.81 25.75 4.92
C LEU A 96 -2.76 26.10 3.76
N ILE A 97 -2.19 26.71 2.72
CA ILE A 97 -2.86 26.92 1.43
C ILE A 97 -2.92 25.59 0.68
N GLU A 98 -3.89 25.42 -0.22
CA GLU A 98 -3.93 24.27 -1.12
C GLU A 98 -2.59 24.16 -1.87
N LEU A 99 -1.86 23.07 -1.62
CA LEU A 99 -0.59 22.81 -2.28
C LEU A 99 -0.82 22.13 -3.63
N PRO A 100 0.00 22.45 -4.66
CA PRO A 100 0.08 21.64 -5.86
C PRO A 100 0.41 20.17 -5.52
N LEU A 101 -0.29 19.22 -6.15
CA LEU A 101 -0.17 17.77 -5.89
C LEU A 101 1.28 17.27 -5.87
N ILE A 102 2.14 17.84 -6.73
CA ILE A 102 3.53 17.41 -6.86
C ILE A 102 4.36 17.66 -5.58
N ILE A 103 4.04 18.71 -4.81
CA ILE A 103 4.85 19.10 -3.65
C ILE A 103 4.74 18.06 -2.52
N PRO A 104 3.54 17.68 -2.04
CA PRO A 104 3.43 16.65 -1.02
C PRO A 104 3.93 15.28 -1.47
N ILE A 105 3.80 14.95 -2.76
CA ILE A 105 4.34 13.71 -3.34
C ILE A 105 5.87 13.70 -3.22
N LEU A 106 6.55 14.77 -3.63
CA LEU A 106 8.01 14.88 -3.53
C LEU A 106 8.48 14.83 -2.08
N ILE A 107 7.85 15.58 -1.18
CA ILE A 107 8.18 15.57 0.26
C ILE A 107 8.06 14.14 0.82
N THR A 108 6.96 13.46 0.50
CA THR A 108 6.71 12.10 0.94
C THR A 108 7.76 11.13 0.40
N MET A 109 8.10 11.22 -0.89
CA MET A 109 9.14 10.38 -1.50
C MET A 109 10.50 10.58 -0.83
N VAL A 110 10.89 11.83 -0.54
CA VAL A 110 12.17 12.14 0.14
C VAL A 110 12.19 11.52 1.54
N ILE A 111 11.10 11.64 2.30
CA ILE A 111 11.02 11.09 3.66
C ILE A 111 11.05 9.55 3.64
N CYS A 112 10.30 8.91 2.74
CA CYS A 112 10.34 7.45 2.60
C CYS A 112 11.72 6.96 2.13
N ALA A 113 12.35 7.67 1.19
CA ALA A 113 13.71 7.37 0.73
C ALA A 113 14.74 7.54 1.84
N PHE A 114 14.59 8.53 2.71
CA PHE A 114 15.45 8.71 3.88
C PHE A 114 15.41 7.50 4.82
N PHE A 115 14.23 6.99 5.15
CA PHE A 115 14.13 5.78 5.98
C PHE A 115 14.71 4.54 5.29
N GLY A 116 14.49 4.40 3.98
CA GLY A 116 15.12 3.35 3.18
C GLY A 116 16.65 3.44 3.18
N LEU A 117 17.19 4.66 3.04
CA LEU A 117 18.63 4.94 3.11
C LEU A 117 19.19 4.60 4.49
N VAL A 118 18.51 4.99 5.57
CA VAL A 118 18.94 4.66 6.95
C VAL A 118 19.05 3.15 7.12
N ASN A 119 18.05 2.38 6.69
CA ASN A 119 18.12 0.92 6.70
C ASN A 119 19.29 0.39 5.86
N GLY A 120 19.46 0.90 4.64
CA GLY A 120 20.55 0.51 3.75
C GLY A 120 21.93 0.78 4.35
N VAL A 121 22.13 1.94 4.99
CA VAL A 121 23.37 2.32 5.67
C VAL A 121 23.64 1.43 6.88
N ILE A 122 22.63 1.17 7.72
CA ILE A 122 22.75 0.30 8.89
C ILE A 122 23.16 -1.12 8.47
N VAL A 123 22.57 -1.64 7.40
CA VAL A 123 22.89 -2.98 6.91
C VAL A 123 24.26 -3.02 6.21
N ALA A 124 24.53 -2.09 5.29
CA ALA A 124 25.73 -2.12 4.46
C ALA A 124 27.01 -1.71 5.20
N ILE A 125 26.94 -0.68 6.04
CA ILE A 125 28.12 -0.11 6.72
C ILE A 125 28.30 -0.72 8.10
N PHE A 126 27.23 -0.72 8.91
CA PHE A 126 27.29 -1.21 10.30
C PHE A 126 27.15 -2.74 10.38
N LYS A 127 26.90 -3.43 9.27
CA LYS A 127 26.80 -4.89 9.16
C LYS A 127 25.80 -5.51 10.13
N VAL A 128 24.75 -4.76 10.47
CA VAL A 128 23.66 -5.26 11.31
C VAL A 128 22.79 -6.20 10.47
N PRO A 129 22.33 -7.35 11.01
CA PRO A 129 21.42 -8.23 10.31
C PRO A 129 20.16 -7.48 9.82
N PRO A 130 19.77 -7.61 8.53
CA PRO A 130 18.66 -6.84 7.93
C PRO A 130 17.33 -6.94 8.68
N PHE A 131 17.03 -8.13 9.21
CA PHE A 131 15.85 -8.36 10.02
C PHE A 131 15.80 -7.46 11.26
N ILE A 132 16.91 -7.35 11.99
CA ILE A 132 16.99 -6.55 13.22
C ILE A 132 16.93 -5.06 12.89
N ALA A 133 17.68 -4.62 11.88
CA ALA A 133 17.69 -3.23 11.43
C ALA A 133 16.29 -2.75 11.02
N THR A 134 15.61 -3.53 10.17
CA THR A 134 14.30 -3.14 9.65
C THR A 134 13.18 -3.31 10.68
N LEU A 135 13.26 -4.28 11.59
CA LEU A 135 12.34 -4.37 12.74
C LEU A 135 12.48 -3.15 13.67
N GLY A 136 13.71 -2.71 13.95
CA GLY A 136 13.96 -1.50 14.74
C GLY A 136 13.37 -0.25 14.09
N THR A 137 13.64 -0.05 12.80
CA THR A 137 13.08 1.05 12.01
C THR A 137 11.55 0.98 11.96
N MET A 138 10.96 -0.22 11.83
CA MET A 138 9.52 -0.42 11.87
C MET A 138 8.89 0.10 13.17
N ILE A 139 9.51 -0.17 14.32
CA ILE A 139 9.04 0.27 15.64
C ILE A 139 9.21 1.79 15.80
N ILE A 140 10.37 2.33 15.42
CA ILE A 140 10.63 3.78 15.46
C ILE A 140 9.58 4.52 14.64
N ILE A 141 9.36 4.08 13.40
CA ILE A 141 8.38 4.68 12.50
C ILE A 141 6.97 4.58 13.06
N TYR A 142 6.61 3.44 13.65
CA TYR A 142 5.31 3.28 14.28
C TYR A 142 5.08 4.29 15.42
N GLY A 143 6.10 4.48 16.28
CA GLY A 143 6.06 5.48 17.35
C GLY A 143 5.97 6.91 16.81
N LEU A 144 6.79 7.25 15.81
CA LEU A 144 6.77 8.57 15.16
C LEU A 144 5.41 8.89 14.55
N ASN A 145 4.81 7.93 13.84
CA ASN A 145 3.45 8.10 13.30
C ASN A 145 2.44 8.31 14.42
N SER A 146 2.51 7.51 15.49
CA SER A 146 1.59 7.65 16.63
C SER A 146 1.62 9.03 17.25
N ILE A 147 2.83 9.59 17.44
CA ILE A 147 3.00 10.95 17.97
C ILE A 147 2.52 11.99 16.96
N TYR A 148 2.73 11.76 15.67
CA TYR A 148 2.38 12.71 14.63
C TYR A 148 0.87 12.97 14.52
N PHE A 149 0.05 11.90 14.50
CA PHE A 149 -1.41 12.07 14.40
C PHE A 149 -2.10 12.28 15.76
N ASP A 150 -1.41 12.03 16.88
CA ASP A 150 -1.91 12.35 18.22
C ASP A 150 -1.53 13.79 18.60
N ARG A 151 -2.37 14.75 18.18
CA ARG A 151 -2.11 16.18 18.38
C ARG A 151 -3.21 16.89 19.17
N PRO A 152 -2.87 17.68 20.19
CA PRO A 152 -3.82 18.62 20.79
C PRO A 152 -4.27 19.70 19.77
N PRO A 153 -5.53 20.15 19.78
CA PRO A 153 -6.63 19.79 20.68
C PRO A 153 -7.48 18.58 20.23
N LEU A 154 -7.20 17.99 19.06
CA LEU A 154 -8.05 16.98 18.43
C LEU A 154 -7.76 15.54 18.89
N GLY A 155 -6.59 15.31 19.50
CA GLY A 155 -6.11 13.99 19.92
C GLY A 155 -5.82 13.07 18.73
N ALA A 156 -5.59 11.79 19.02
CA ALA A 156 -5.38 10.75 18.03
C ALA A 156 -6.64 10.53 17.17
N GLN A 157 -6.61 11.02 15.93
CA GLN A 157 -7.72 10.87 14.98
C GLN A 157 -7.24 10.44 13.58
N PRO A 158 -8.10 9.75 12.80
CA PRO A 158 -7.81 9.46 11.40
C PRO A 158 -7.68 10.75 10.58
N ILE A 159 -6.67 10.80 9.70
CA ILE A 159 -6.46 11.93 8.79
C ILE A 159 -7.37 11.75 7.58
N GLY A 160 -8.52 12.43 7.60
CA GLY A 160 -9.53 12.41 6.54
C GLY A 160 -9.65 13.72 5.78
N GLY A 161 -10.72 13.86 5.01
CA GLY A 161 -11.05 15.12 4.32
C GLY A 161 -10.06 15.48 3.21
N LEU A 162 -9.70 14.52 2.37
CA LEU A 162 -8.75 14.71 1.28
C LEU A 162 -9.31 15.60 0.17
N ALA A 163 -8.47 16.44 -0.43
CA ALA A 163 -8.85 17.29 -1.54
C ALA A 163 -9.32 16.46 -2.74
N LYS A 164 -10.40 16.90 -3.41
CA LYS A 164 -11.00 16.16 -4.55
C LYS A 164 -10.01 15.88 -5.68
N LYS A 165 -9.07 16.80 -5.92
CA LYS A 165 -8.01 16.59 -6.92
C LYS A 165 -7.13 15.39 -6.57
N PHE A 166 -6.77 15.23 -5.29
CA PHE A 166 -5.97 14.09 -4.83
C PHE A 166 -6.75 12.78 -4.86
N THR A 167 -7.99 12.79 -4.37
CA THR A 167 -8.83 11.57 -4.40
C THR A 167 -9.12 11.12 -5.83
N THR A 168 -9.39 12.05 -6.75
CA THR A 168 -9.58 11.73 -8.18
C THR A 168 -8.30 11.20 -8.82
N PHE A 169 -7.13 11.72 -8.43
CA PHE A 169 -5.84 11.24 -8.94
C PHE A 169 -5.48 9.82 -8.49
N VAL A 170 -5.82 9.46 -7.25
CA VAL A 170 -5.47 8.15 -6.65
C VAL A 170 -6.56 7.10 -6.81
N GLN A 171 -7.82 7.47 -6.57
CA GLN A 171 -8.99 6.57 -6.56
C GLN A 171 -9.85 6.68 -7.82
N GLY A 172 -9.49 7.56 -8.76
CA GLY A 172 -10.20 7.69 -10.02
C GLY A 172 -10.07 6.45 -10.91
N ASP A 173 -10.97 6.39 -11.89
CA ASP A 173 -11.07 5.27 -12.83
C ASP A 173 -10.99 5.75 -14.26
N LEU A 174 -10.37 4.91 -15.08
CA LEU A 174 -10.52 4.99 -16.51
C LEU A 174 -11.79 4.23 -16.90
N ILE A 175 -12.76 4.96 -17.44
CA ILE A 175 -14.02 4.41 -17.92
C ILE A 175 -13.82 3.97 -19.38
N LEU A 176 -13.73 2.66 -19.62
CA LEU A 176 -13.70 2.06 -20.96
C LEU A 176 -15.06 1.39 -21.23
N GLY A 177 -16.02 2.17 -21.73
CA GLY A 177 -17.38 1.68 -21.97
C GLY A 177 -18.04 1.22 -20.68
N SER A 178 -18.28 -0.09 -20.55
CA SER A 178 -18.91 -0.72 -19.38
C SER A 178 -17.93 -1.11 -18.26
N PHE A 179 -16.62 -0.95 -18.48
CA PHE A 179 -15.59 -1.35 -17.52
C PHE A 179 -14.91 -0.13 -16.89
N GLU A 180 -14.90 -0.08 -15.56
CA GLU A 180 -14.15 0.90 -14.78
C GLU A 180 -12.84 0.27 -14.30
N ILE A 181 -11.71 0.79 -14.79
CA ILE A 181 -10.38 0.33 -14.40
C ILE A 181 -9.75 1.37 -13.46
N PRO A 182 -9.47 1.03 -12.19
CA PRO A 182 -8.78 1.93 -11.27
C PRO A 182 -7.44 2.40 -11.81
N TYR A 183 -7.14 3.71 -11.68
CA TYR A 183 -5.85 4.27 -12.08
C TYR A 183 -4.66 3.59 -11.40
N LEU A 184 -4.83 3.10 -10.17
CA LEU A 184 -3.80 2.34 -9.46
C LEU A 184 -3.36 1.08 -10.20
N ILE A 185 -4.25 0.38 -10.91
CA ILE A 185 -3.88 -0.79 -11.74
C ILE A 185 -2.98 -0.35 -12.91
N ILE A 186 -3.31 0.79 -13.52
CA ILE A 186 -2.54 1.37 -14.62
C ILE A 186 -1.15 1.75 -14.12
N TYR A 187 -1.06 2.46 -12.99
CA TYR A 187 0.22 2.80 -12.36
C TYR A 187 1.05 1.56 -12.02
N THR A 188 0.45 0.53 -11.42
CA THR A 188 1.14 -0.74 -11.13
C THR A 188 1.66 -1.40 -12.41
N THR A 189 0.88 -1.41 -13.49
CA THR A 189 1.28 -2.02 -14.76
C THR A 189 2.44 -1.26 -15.41
N ILE A 190 2.42 0.08 -15.35
CA ILE A 190 3.54 0.92 -15.80
C ILE A 190 4.79 0.60 -14.97
N VAL A 191 4.68 0.54 -13.65
CA VAL A 191 5.81 0.23 -12.75
C VAL A 191 6.38 -1.15 -13.06
N ILE A 192 5.54 -2.17 -13.25
CA ILE A 192 5.97 -3.51 -13.66
C ILE A 192 6.70 -3.45 -15.01
N GLY A 193 6.15 -2.71 -15.99
CA GLY A 193 6.75 -2.54 -17.31
C GLY A 193 8.13 -1.90 -17.25
N ILE A 194 8.32 -0.86 -16.44
CA ILE A 194 9.60 -0.18 -16.25
C ILE A 194 10.64 -1.11 -15.61
N ILE A 195 10.26 -1.84 -14.55
CA ILE A 195 11.18 -2.74 -13.85
C ILE A 195 11.60 -3.90 -14.77
N ARG A 196 10.63 -4.50 -15.47
CA ARG A 196 10.89 -5.62 -16.39
C ARG A 196 11.62 -5.19 -17.66
N GLY A 197 11.34 -4.01 -18.21
CA GLY A 197 11.98 -3.51 -19.42
C GLY A 197 13.47 -3.19 -19.27
N ASN A 198 13.95 -3.05 -18.02
CA ASN A 198 15.36 -2.83 -17.68
C ASN A 198 16.09 -4.12 -17.27
N SER A 199 15.45 -5.30 -17.36
CA SER A 199 16.01 -6.63 -17.08
C SER A 199 16.32 -7.39 -18.36
#